data_AF-A0A2T4IS64-F1
#
_entry.id   AF-A0A2T4IS64-F1
#
_cell.length_a   1.000
_cell.length_b   1.000
_cell.length_c   1.000
_cell.angle_alpha   90.00
_cell.angle_beta   90.00
_cell.angle_gamma   90.00
#
_symmetry.space_group_name_H-M   'P 1'
#
loop_
_entity.id
_entity.type
_entity.pdbx_description
1 polymer ?
#
loop_
_entity_poly.entity_id
_entity_poly.type
_entity_poly.pdbx_seq_one_letter_code
_entity_poly.pdbx_strand_id
1 'polypeptide(L)'
;MDATQFARDCGYTGDSPAMLAALSAIRLDGIARARQGHDQRKAVVDRLKQSEALFLAAIGPALSAQEAIEDAARFIACYRNMPRWRKERRMQDLARAKQQRLLARFFRRYGHRLWAREAA
;
A
#
# COMPACT_ATOMS: atom_id res chain seq x y z
N MET A 1 18.98 9.52 15.02
CA MET A 1 18.86 8.32 15.87
C MET A 1 20.04 7.42 15.54
N ASP A 2 20.86 7.11 16.54
CA ASP A 2 22.08 6.31 16.38
C ASP A 2 21.76 4.81 16.16
N ALA A 3 22.66 4.08 15.50
CA ALA A 3 22.55 2.64 15.24
C ALA A 3 22.48 1.82 16.53
N THR A 4 23.25 2.22 17.56
CA THR A 4 23.22 1.60 18.90
C THR A 4 21.85 1.75 19.55
N GLN A 5 21.26 2.96 19.48
CA GLN A 5 19.93 3.20 20.03
C GLN A 5 18.88 2.38 19.29
N PHE A 6 18.96 2.30 17.96
CA PHE A 6 18.03 1.49 17.17
C PHE A 6 18.13 0.01 17.52
N ALA A 7 19.35 -0.51 17.69
CA ALA A 7 19.56 -1.89 18.07
C ALA A 7 18.93 -2.20 19.45
N ARG A 8 19.11 -1.30 20.43
CA ARG A 8 18.48 -1.42 21.76
C ARG A 8 16.96 -1.40 21.69
N ASP A 9 16.39 -0.52 20.87
CA ASP A 9 14.93 -0.45 20.66
C ASP A 9 14.40 -1.72 19.99
N CYS A 10 15.22 -2.41 19.19
CA CYS A 10 14.93 -3.73 18.64
C CYS A 10 15.19 -4.89 19.63
N GLY A 11 15.62 -4.60 20.87
CA GLY A 11 15.92 -5.58 21.91
C GLY A 11 17.34 -6.16 21.87
N TYR A 12 18.24 -5.64 21.03
CA TYR A 12 19.64 -6.06 20.98
C TYR A 12 20.47 -5.27 22.00
N THR A 13 21.03 -5.96 22.99
CA THR A 13 21.84 -5.37 24.08
C THR A 13 23.35 -5.54 23.89
N GLY A 14 23.79 -6.28 22.87
CA GLY A 14 25.20 -6.48 22.58
C GLY A 14 25.86 -5.26 21.92
N ASP A 15 27.18 -5.31 21.81
CA ASP A 15 28.04 -4.26 21.27
C ASP A 15 28.78 -4.68 19.98
N SER A 16 28.48 -5.86 19.44
CA SER A 16 29.14 -6.38 18.24
C SER A 16 28.99 -5.39 17.08
N PRO A 17 30.10 -4.84 16.54
CA PRO A 17 30.05 -3.87 15.45
C PRO A 17 29.34 -4.43 14.21
N ALA A 18 29.53 -5.73 13.93
CA ALA A 18 28.88 -6.39 12.80
C ALA A 18 27.35 -6.45 12.96
N MET A 19 26.85 -6.76 14.17
CA MET A 19 25.42 -6.79 14.44
C MET A 19 24.79 -5.40 14.40
N LEU A 20 25.44 -4.41 14.99
CA LEU A 20 24.98 -3.02 14.95
C LEU A 20 24.90 -2.50 13.50
N ALA A 21 25.91 -2.81 12.69
CA ALA A 21 25.90 -2.49 11.26
C ALA A 21 24.77 -3.19 10.50
N ALA A 22 24.54 -4.49 10.77
CA ALA A 22 23.48 -5.26 10.12
C ALA A 22 22.08 -4.70 10.44
N LEU A 23 21.81 -4.38 11.71
CA LEU A 23 20.54 -3.78 12.13
C LEU A 23 20.33 -2.39 11.50
N SER A 24 21.38 -1.58 11.45
CA SER A 24 21.34 -0.29 10.75
C SER A 24 21.02 -0.46 9.25
N ALA A 25 21.65 -1.43 8.58
CA ALA A 25 21.39 -1.72 7.17
C ALA A 25 19.93 -2.17 6.93
N ILE A 26 19.40 -3.07 7.77
CA ILE A 26 18.00 -3.51 7.70
C ILE A 26 17.04 -2.33 7.85
N ARG A 27 17.31 -1.43 8.80
CA ARG A 27 16.50 -0.21 8.98
C ARG A 27 16.51 0.66 7.73
N LEU A 28 17.69 0.95 7.20
CA LEU A 28 17.86 1.82 6.03
C LEU A 28 17.17 1.22 4.79
N ASP A 29 17.31 -0.08 4.57
CA ASP A 29 16.59 -0.80 3.51
C ASP A 29 15.06 -0.71 3.71
N GLY A 30 14.57 -0.92 4.94
CA GLY A 30 13.16 -0.76 5.26
C GLY A 30 12.61 0.64 4.96
N ILE A 31 13.37 1.69 5.31
CA ILE A 31 13.03 3.08 5.00
C ILE A 31 13.00 3.31 3.49
N ALA A 32 14.01 2.81 2.77
CA ALA A 32 14.10 2.95 1.31
C ALA A 32 12.89 2.29 0.62
N ARG A 33 12.55 1.05 1.00
CA ARG A 33 11.38 0.34 0.48
C ARG A 33 10.07 1.05 0.80
N ALA A 34 9.94 1.60 2.02
CA ALA A 34 8.75 2.35 2.41
C ALA A 34 8.56 3.62 1.55
N ARG A 35 9.64 4.35 1.28
CA ARG A 35 9.65 5.53 0.40
C ARG A 35 9.30 5.14 -1.03
N GLN A 36 9.95 4.13 -1.59
CA GLN A 36 9.64 3.63 -2.94
C GLN A 36 8.15 3.24 -3.06
N GLY A 37 7.61 2.54 -2.06
CA GLY A 37 6.19 2.19 -2.03
C GLY A 37 5.27 3.42 -1.92
N HIS A 38 5.69 4.49 -1.25
CA HIS A 38 4.96 5.75 -1.24
C HIS A 38 4.97 6.40 -2.62
N ASP A 39 6.13 6.52 -3.26
CA ASP A 39 6.29 7.15 -4.57
C ASP A 39 5.48 6.40 -5.64
N GLN A 40 5.49 5.07 -5.62
CA GLN A 40 4.66 4.24 -6.50
C GLN A 40 3.16 4.53 -6.33
N ARG A 41 2.68 4.60 -5.08
CA ARG A 41 1.27 4.93 -4.79
C ARG A 41 0.92 6.34 -5.24
N LYS A 42 1.80 7.31 -4.98
CA LYS A 42 1.62 8.69 -5.39
C LYS A 42 1.55 8.80 -6.91
N ALA A 43 2.44 8.14 -7.65
CA ALA A 43 2.43 8.12 -9.11
C ALA A 43 1.13 7.51 -9.69
N VAL A 44 0.52 6.52 -9.02
CA VAL A 44 -0.80 6.01 -9.41
C VAL A 44 -1.87 7.07 -9.16
N VAL A 45 -1.89 7.70 -7.98
CA VAL A 45 -2.86 8.77 -7.66
C VAL A 45 -2.73 9.95 -8.62
N ASP A 46 -1.51 10.40 -8.92
CA ASP A 46 -1.26 11.52 -9.82
C ASP A 46 -1.73 11.26 -11.26
N ARG A 47 -1.73 10.00 -11.71
CA ARG A 47 -2.33 9.61 -12.99
C ARG A 47 -3.86 9.60 -12.92
N LEU A 48 -4.44 9.07 -11.85
CA LEU A 48 -5.89 8.89 -11.72
C LEU A 48 -6.64 10.15 -11.32
N LYS A 49 -5.97 11.13 -10.69
CA LYS A 49 -6.63 12.37 -10.24
C LYS A 49 -7.04 13.30 -11.39
N GLN A 50 -6.51 13.08 -12.61
CA GLN A 50 -6.75 13.91 -13.79
C GLN A 50 -8.23 13.93 -14.23
N SER A 51 -8.98 12.87 -13.93
CA SER A 51 -10.43 12.86 -14.15
C SER A 51 -11.10 11.73 -13.36
N GLU A 52 -12.37 11.89 -13.02
CA GLU A 52 -13.16 10.84 -12.39
C GLU A 52 -13.28 9.59 -13.28
N ALA A 53 -13.41 9.79 -14.60
CA ALA A 53 -13.50 8.70 -15.57
C ALA A 53 -12.26 7.78 -15.54
N LEU A 54 -11.05 8.34 -15.40
CA LEU A 54 -9.82 7.56 -15.27
C LEU A 54 -9.80 6.72 -13.99
N PHE A 55 -10.26 7.29 -12.88
CA PHE A 55 -10.41 6.56 -11.63
C PHE A 55 -11.42 5.41 -11.78
N LEU A 56 -12.60 5.66 -12.34
CA LEU A 56 -13.64 4.64 -12.56
C LEU A 56 -13.15 3.51 -13.47
N ALA A 57 -12.45 3.85 -14.57
CA ALA A 57 -11.83 2.87 -15.45
C ALA A 57 -10.80 1.99 -14.72
N ALA A 58 -10.04 2.56 -13.79
CA ALA A 58 -9.03 1.83 -13.02
C ALA A 58 -9.60 0.89 -11.94
N ILE A 59 -10.82 1.15 -11.44
CA ILE A 59 -11.50 0.30 -10.46
C ILE A 59 -12.48 -0.72 -11.10
N GLY A 60 -12.64 -0.68 -12.42
CA GLY A 60 -13.47 -1.64 -13.16
C GLY A 60 -13.15 -3.09 -12.75
N PRO A 61 -14.18 -3.92 -12.46
CA PRO A 61 -15.60 -3.78 -12.83
C PRO A 61 -16.47 -2.91 -11.90
N ALA A 62 -15.95 -2.42 -10.77
CA ALA A 62 -16.76 -1.61 -9.85
C ALA A 62 -17.14 -0.26 -10.48
N LEU A 63 -18.40 0.14 -10.29
CA LEU A 63 -18.97 1.39 -10.82
C LEU A 63 -18.84 2.55 -9.84
N SER A 64 -18.41 2.27 -8.60
CA SER A 64 -18.19 3.30 -7.59
C SER A 64 -17.01 2.97 -6.67
N ALA A 65 -16.45 4.00 -6.04
CA ALA A 65 -15.44 3.83 -5.00
C ALA A 65 -15.95 2.98 -3.82
N GLN A 66 -17.25 3.06 -3.49
CA GLN A 66 -17.84 2.27 -2.41
C GLN A 66 -17.88 0.79 -2.78
N GLU A 67 -18.37 0.46 -3.97
CA GLU A 67 -18.40 -0.91 -4.49
C GLU A 67 -17.00 -1.52 -4.56
N ALA A 68 -16.02 -0.76 -5.06
CA ALA A 68 -14.63 -1.21 -5.11
C ALA A 68 -14.05 -1.54 -3.72
N ILE A 69 -14.45 -0.81 -2.68
CA ILE A 69 -14.05 -1.08 -1.29
C ILE A 69 -14.68 -2.39 -0.80
N GLU A 70 -15.96 -2.60 -1.08
CA GLU A 70 -16.72 -3.79 -0.68
C GLU A 70 -16.18 -5.04 -1.38
N ASP A 71 -15.97 -4.98 -2.69
CA ASP A 71 -15.38 -6.07 -3.48
C ASP A 71 -14.02 -6.50 -2.95
N ALA A 72 -13.13 -5.52 -2.74
CA ALA A 72 -11.81 -5.80 -2.21
C ALA A 72 -11.89 -6.34 -0.77
N ALA A 73 -12.81 -5.84 0.06
CA ALA A 73 -13.01 -6.35 1.41
C ALA A 73 -13.50 -7.80 1.42
N ARG A 74 -14.49 -8.14 0.57
CA ARG A 74 -14.99 -9.50 0.37
C ARG A 74 -13.86 -10.42 -0.09
N PHE A 75 -13.10 -10.01 -1.11
CA PHE A 75 -11.97 -10.79 -1.60
C PHE A 75 -10.94 -11.06 -0.50
N ILE A 76 -10.53 -10.04 0.25
CA ILE A 76 -9.52 -10.19 1.32
C ILE A 76 -10.03 -11.12 2.43
N ALA A 77 -11.30 -11.03 2.80
CA ALA A 77 -11.91 -11.92 3.79
C ALA A 77 -11.89 -13.38 3.28
N CYS A 78 -12.34 -13.63 2.05
CA CYS A 78 -12.28 -14.95 1.44
C CYS A 78 -10.85 -15.48 1.35
N TYR A 79 -9.90 -14.66 0.92
CA TYR A 79 -8.48 -15.03 0.79
C TYR A 79 -7.90 -15.50 2.12
N ARG A 80 -8.21 -14.84 3.24
CA ARG A 80 -7.74 -15.25 4.57
C ARG A 80 -8.17 -16.67 4.94
N ASN A 81 -9.36 -17.08 4.48
CA ASN A 81 -9.93 -18.39 4.76
C ASN A 81 -9.53 -19.46 3.72
N MET A 82 -8.75 -19.11 2.68
CA MET A 82 -8.31 -20.08 1.67
C MET A 82 -7.22 -21.03 2.20
N PRO A 83 -7.16 -22.27 1.69
CA PRO A 83 -6.02 -23.16 1.92
C PRO A 83 -4.74 -22.60 1.30
N ARG A 84 -3.59 -22.98 1.86
CA ARG A 84 -2.27 -22.42 1.52
C ARG A 84 -1.95 -22.45 0.02
N TRP A 85 -2.17 -23.60 -0.63
CA TRP A 85 -1.91 -23.76 -2.08
C TRP A 85 -2.70 -22.75 -2.94
N ARG A 86 -3.92 -22.40 -2.51
CA ARG A 86 -4.78 -21.43 -3.21
C ARG A 86 -4.36 -19.99 -2.92
N LYS A 87 -3.90 -19.72 -1.69
CA LYS A 87 -3.32 -18.42 -1.31
C LYS A 87 -2.07 -18.10 -2.14
N GLU A 88 -1.17 -19.07 -2.28
CA GLU A 88 0.06 -18.92 -3.06
C GLU A 88 -0.24 -18.59 -4.53
N ARG A 89 -1.20 -19.30 -5.14
CA ARG A 89 -1.65 -19.03 -6.51
C ARG A 89 -2.34 -17.66 -6.70
N ARG A 90 -2.92 -17.10 -5.64
CA ARG A 90 -3.69 -15.84 -5.68
C ARG A 90 -3.01 -14.65 -5.01
N MET A 91 -1.69 -14.71 -4.80
CA MET A 91 -0.97 -13.60 -4.15
C MET A 91 -1.07 -12.30 -4.93
N GLN A 92 -1.03 -12.36 -6.27
CA GLN A 92 -1.17 -11.18 -7.12
C GLN A 92 -2.57 -10.57 -7.01
N ASP A 93 -3.63 -11.39 -6.99
CA ASP A 93 -5.01 -10.94 -6.78
C ASP A 93 -5.16 -10.25 -5.41
N LEU A 94 -4.52 -10.78 -4.37
CA LEU A 94 -4.51 -10.14 -3.05
C LEU A 94 -3.83 -8.77 -3.09
N ALA A 95 -2.69 -8.65 -3.78
CA ALA A 95 -1.99 -7.38 -3.94
C ALA A 95 -2.88 -6.36 -4.68
N ARG A 96 -3.52 -6.79 -5.78
CA ARG A 96 -4.49 -5.98 -6.54
C ARG A 96 -5.66 -5.53 -5.67
N ALA A 97 -6.28 -6.43 -4.91
CA ALA A 97 -7.40 -6.10 -4.03
C ALA A 97 -7.00 -5.08 -2.94
N LYS A 98 -5.81 -5.26 -2.32
CA LYS A 98 -5.29 -4.29 -1.34
C LYS A 98 -5.06 -2.91 -1.96
N GLN A 99 -4.47 -2.86 -3.15
CA GLN A 99 -4.24 -1.61 -3.88
C GLN A 99 -5.55 -0.93 -4.28
N GLN A 100 -6.50 -1.68 -4.84
CA GLN A 100 -7.82 -1.17 -5.21
C GLN A 100 -8.56 -0.60 -4.00
N ARG A 101 -8.57 -1.32 -2.87
CA ARG A 101 -9.17 -0.83 -1.63
C ARG A 101 -8.53 0.47 -1.15
N LEU A 102 -7.20 0.60 -1.25
CA LEU A 102 -6.48 1.80 -0.84
C LEU A 102 -6.86 3.00 -1.72
N LEU A 103 -6.80 2.83 -3.04
CA LEU A 103 -7.14 3.89 -4.01
C LEU A 103 -8.60 4.31 -3.87
N ALA A 104 -9.52 3.33 -3.80
CA ALA A 104 -10.94 3.61 -3.65
C ALA A 104 -11.25 4.37 -2.35
N ARG A 105 -10.60 4.02 -1.22
CA ARG A 105 -10.74 4.81 0.03
C ARG A 105 -10.24 6.24 -0.11
N PHE A 106 -9.13 6.44 -0.82
CA PHE A 106 -8.58 7.77 -1.07
C PHE A 106 -9.52 8.62 -1.91
N PHE A 107 -9.95 8.12 -3.08
CA PHE A 107 -10.84 8.85 -3.98
C PHE A 107 -12.26 9.02 -3.42
N ARG A 108 -12.78 8.06 -2.64
CA ARG A 108 -14.04 8.27 -1.91
C ARG A 108 -13.96 9.46 -0.96
N ARG A 109 -12.82 9.67 -0.30
CA ARG A 109 -12.64 10.76 0.68
C ARG A 109 -12.29 12.10 0.04
N TYR A 110 -11.44 12.09 -0.98
CA TYR A 110 -10.81 13.30 -1.51
C TYR A 110 -11.10 13.56 -3.00
N GLY A 111 -11.65 12.59 -3.73
CA GLY A 111 -11.86 12.65 -5.19
C GLY A 111 -12.64 13.88 -5.63
N HIS A 112 -13.79 14.14 -4.99
CA HIS A 112 -14.62 15.33 -5.30
C HIS A 112 -13.82 16.64 -5.27
N ARG A 113 -12.91 16.82 -4.29
CA ARG A 113 -12.09 18.05 -4.18
C ARG A 113 -10.98 18.10 -5.21
N LEU A 114 -10.46 16.95 -5.62
CA LEU A 114 -9.40 16.88 -6.61
C LEU A 114 -9.97 17.24 -7.99
N TRP A 115 -11.09 16.64 -8.36
CA TRP A 115 -11.71 16.86 -9.67
C TRP A 115 -12.39 18.23 -9.78
N ALA A 116 -13.01 18.74 -8.71
CA ALA A 116 -13.58 20.09 -8.72
C ALA A 116 -12.53 21.20 -8.87
N ARG A 117 -11.27 20.95 -8.48
CA ARG A 117 -10.17 21.91 -8.64
C ARG A 117 -9.53 21.91 -10.02
N GLU A 118 -9.64 20.82 -10.77
CA GLU A 118 -9.14 20.74 -12.14
C GLU A 118 -10.19 21.22 -13.16
N ALA A 119 -11.46 21.26 -12.77
CA ALA A 119 -12.56 21.76 -13.62
C ALA A 119 -12.79 23.29 -13.53
N ALA A 120 -12.10 23.98 -12.61
CA ALA A 120 -12.17 25.43 -12.38
C ALA A 120 -10.89 26.12 -12.87
#